data_AF-A0A4R0DPG7-F1
#
_entry.id   AF-A0A4R0DPG7-F1
#
_cell.length_a   1.000
_cell.length_b   1.000
_cell.length_c   1.000
_cell.angle_alpha   90.00
_cell.angle_beta   90.00
_cell.angle_gamma   90.00
#
_symmetry.space_group_name_H-M   'P 1'
#
loop_
_entity.id
_entity.type
_entity.pdbx_description
1 polymer ?
#
loop_
_entity_poly.entity_id
_entity_poly.type
_entity_poly.pdbx_seq_one_letter_code
_entity_poly.pdbx_strand_id
1 'polypeptide(L)'
;MPYKAPSAKALHNGMINFSGHATIPVLGNPDLKPETFVNYELGLNYPASDRLDFNITAFFNLVKDKTVSKEFNCSISDCSGLGSGVTSYSKSFNADEAEIYGLESSFKYQIIPE
;
A
#
# COMPACT_ATOMS: atom_id res chain seq x y z
N MET A 1 -1.46 -11.19 13.95
CA MET A 1 -0.80 -10.16 13.13
C MET A 1 -1.47 -10.19 11.77
N PRO A 2 -1.97 -9.07 11.24
CA PRO A 2 -2.52 -9.03 9.90
C PRO A 2 -1.48 -9.44 8.86
N TYR A 3 -1.94 -10.10 7.81
CA TYR A 3 -1.11 -10.67 6.77
C TYR A 3 -1.84 -10.52 5.43
N LYS A 4 -1.10 -10.12 4.39
CA LYS A 4 -1.63 -9.97 3.04
C LYS A 4 -0.78 -10.77 2.06
N ALA A 5 -1.33 -11.87 1.57
CA ALA A 5 -0.71 -12.67 0.53
C ALA A 5 -0.66 -11.91 -0.80
N PRO A 6 0.38 -12.11 -1.63
CA PRO A 6 0.37 -11.69 -3.02
C PRO A 6 -0.74 -12.44 -3.77
N SER A 7 -1.38 -11.75 -4.71
CA SER A 7 -2.36 -12.41 -5.57
C SER A 7 -1.69 -13.43 -6.51
N ALA A 8 -2.41 -14.48 -6.91
CA ALA A 8 -1.89 -15.46 -7.87
C ALA A 8 -1.44 -14.80 -9.19
N LYS A 9 -2.16 -13.76 -9.64
CA LYS A 9 -1.79 -12.94 -10.79
C LYS A 9 -0.45 -12.24 -10.57
N ALA A 10 -0.21 -11.68 -9.38
CA ALA A 10 1.05 -11.00 -9.07
C ALA A 10 2.25 -11.97 -9.03
N LEU A 11 2.03 -13.24 -8.68
CA LEU A 11 3.07 -14.28 -8.64
C LEU A 11 3.35 -14.93 -10.01
N HIS A 12 2.61 -14.57 -11.05
CA HIS A 12 2.81 -15.14 -12.38
C HIS A 12 4.15 -14.70 -12.98
N ASN A 13 4.91 -15.64 -13.53
CA ASN A 13 6.19 -15.33 -14.20
C ASN A 13 5.97 -14.91 -15.65
N GLY A 14 5.53 -13.67 -15.86
CA GLY A 14 5.26 -13.14 -17.19
C GLY A 14 4.49 -11.81 -17.17
N MET A 15 4.02 -11.38 -18.34
CA MET A 15 3.14 -10.22 -18.46
C MET A 15 1.77 -10.52 -17.86
N ILE A 16 1.29 -9.63 -16.99
CA ILE A 16 0.01 -9.78 -16.29
C ILE A 16 -0.98 -8.66 -16.63
N ASN A 17 -0.49 -7.52 -17.09
CA ASN A 17 -1.32 -6.38 -17.47
C ASN A 17 -0.55 -5.38 -18.36
N PHE A 18 -1.24 -4.33 -18.81
CA PHE A 18 -0.63 -3.12 -19.36
C PHE A 18 -1.11 -1.90 -18.56
N SER A 19 -0.23 -0.91 -18.39
CA SER A 19 -0.51 0.39 -17.76
C SER A 19 -0.05 1.54 -18.68
N GLY A 20 -0.15 2.80 -18.23
CA GLY A 20 0.33 3.95 -19.01
C GLY A 20 -0.38 4.11 -20.36
N HIS A 21 -1.71 4.08 -20.39
CA HIS A 21 -2.50 4.04 -21.63
C HIS A 21 -2.14 2.85 -22.53
N ALA A 22 -1.96 1.68 -21.93
CA ALA A 22 -1.62 0.42 -22.58
C ALA A 22 -0.25 0.38 -23.29
N THR A 23 0.68 1.26 -22.90
CA THR A 23 2.04 1.31 -23.49
C THR A 23 3.10 0.62 -22.63
N ILE A 24 2.84 0.43 -21.34
CA ILE A 24 3.82 -0.11 -20.38
C ILE A 24 3.35 -1.50 -19.93
N PRO A 25 4.03 -2.59 -20.34
CA PRO A 25 3.75 -3.92 -19.82
C PRO A 25 4.02 -4.00 -18.32
N VAL A 26 3.14 -4.69 -17.60
CA VAL A 26 3.31 -5.01 -16.18
C VAL A 26 3.68 -6.48 -16.05
N LEU A 27 4.83 -6.74 -15.46
CA LEU A 27 5.33 -8.09 -15.18
C LEU A 27 4.97 -8.52 -13.76
N GLY A 28 4.55 -9.77 -13.63
CA GLY A 28 4.46 -10.41 -12.32
C GLY A 28 5.84 -10.75 -11.75
N ASN A 29 5.86 -11.08 -10.47
CA ASN A 29 7.05 -11.42 -9.73
C ASN A 29 6.76 -12.63 -8.82
N PRO A 30 7.19 -13.84 -9.19
CA PRO A 30 7.03 -15.06 -8.40
C PRO A 30 7.70 -15.00 -7.02
N ASP A 31 8.70 -14.12 -6.87
CA ASP A 31 9.47 -13.98 -5.64
C ASP A 31 8.81 -13.03 -4.62
N LEU A 32 7.60 -12.54 -4.90
CA LEU A 32 6.88 -11.68 -3.96
C LEU A 32 6.60 -12.43 -2.66
N LYS A 33 7.03 -11.81 -1.57
CA LYS A 33 6.70 -12.22 -0.23
C LYS A 33 5.37 -11.59 0.19
N PRO A 34 4.66 -12.24 1.13
CA PRO A 34 3.50 -11.63 1.76
C PRO A 34 3.85 -10.43 2.63
N GLU A 35 2.94 -9.46 2.69
CA GLU A 35 3.08 -8.28 3.55
C GLU A 35 2.60 -8.62 4.97
N THR A 36 3.33 -8.15 5.99
CA THR A 36 2.91 -8.29 7.39
C THR A 36 2.81 -6.94 8.07
N PHE A 37 1.89 -6.83 9.03
CA PHE A 37 1.54 -5.57 9.66
C PHE A 37 1.64 -5.68 11.18
N VAL A 38 2.21 -4.65 11.81
CA VAL A 38 2.19 -4.45 13.25
C VAL A 38 1.66 -3.07 13.53
N ASN A 39 0.51 -2.99 14.22
CA ASN A 39 -0.20 -1.74 14.46
C ASN A 39 -0.28 -1.50 15.97
N TYR A 40 0.10 -0.30 16.39
CA TYR A 40 -0.03 0.19 17.76
C TYR A 40 -0.90 1.44 17.74
N GLU A 41 -1.88 1.50 18.63
CA GLU A 41 -2.78 2.64 18.75
C GLU A 41 -2.98 2.96 20.23
N LEU A 42 -2.96 4.25 20.57
CA LEU A 42 -3.24 4.76 21.90
C LEU A 42 -4.25 5.89 21.78
N GLY A 43 -5.46 5.66 22.28
CA GLY A 43 -6.55 6.61 22.27
C GLY A 43 -6.85 7.16 23.67
N LEU A 44 -7.15 8.45 23.73
CA LEU A 44 -7.78 9.11 24.87
C LEU A 44 -9.11 9.70 24.43
N ASN A 45 -10.17 9.36 25.16
CA ASN A 45 -11.50 9.95 25.01
C ASN A 45 -11.75 10.86 26.22
N TYR A 46 -12.21 12.08 25.95
CA TYR A 46 -12.60 13.06 26.96
C TYR A 46 -14.02 13.58 26.67
N PRO A 47 -15.04 13.07 27.39
CA PRO A 47 -16.40 13.61 27.33
C PRO A 47 -16.45 14.88 28.20
N ALA A 48 -16.24 16.03 27.57
CA ALA A 48 -16.19 17.32 28.26
C ALA A 48 -17.55 17.75 28.81
N SER A 49 -18.66 17.31 28.19
CA SER A 49 -20.04 17.48 28.67
C SER A 49 -20.99 16.56 27.89
N ASP A 50 -22.26 16.48 28.30
CA ASP A 50 -23.32 15.74 27.58
C ASP A 50 -23.52 16.18 26.10
N ARG A 51 -22.94 17.32 25.70
CA ARG A 51 -23.02 17.87 24.34
C ARG A 51 -21.67 17.97 23.64
N LEU A 52 -20.59 17.56 24.30
CA LEU A 52 -19.22 17.78 23.82
C LEU A 52 -18.33 16.56 24.08
N ASP A 53 -17.96 15.88 22.99
CA ASP A 53 -17.00 14.77 23.02
C ASP A 53 -15.73 15.15 22.25
N PHE A 54 -14.59 14.88 22.86
CA PHE A 54 -13.29 15.03 22.24
C PHE A 54 -12.55 13.68 22.28
N ASN A 55 -11.92 13.30 21.17
CA ASN A 55 -11.05 12.14 21.10
C ASN A 55 -9.71 12.54 20.49
N ILE A 56 -8.66 11.91 20.98
CA ILE A 56 -7.32 12.01 20.41
C ILE A 56 -6.70 10.61 20.38
N THR A 57 -6.12 10.24 19.25
CA THR A 57 -5.54 8.91 19.02
C THR A 57 -4.17 9.07 18.39
N ALA A 58 -3.14 8.53 19.02
CA ALA A 58 -1.84 8.34 18.41
C ALA A 58 -1.77 6.93 17.79
N PHE A 59 -1.20 6.82 16.60
CA PHE A 59 -1.03 5.54 15.93
C PHE A 59 0.40 5.37 15.40
N PHE A 60 0.86 4.12 15.36
CA PHE A 60 2.13 3.70 14.78
C PHE A 60 1.96 2.34 14.10
N ASN A 61 2.14 2.30 12.79
CA ASN A 61 1.99 1.11 11.97
C ASN A 61 3.31 0.79 11.28
N LEU A 62 3.76 -0.46 11.39
CA LEU A 62 4.90 -1.02 10.67
C LEU A 62 4.37 -1.99 9.62
N VAL A 63 4.78 -1.79 8.37
CA VAL A 63 4.49 -2.69 7.25
C VAL A 63 5.79 -3.30 6.78
N LYS A 64 5.96 -4.60 6.95
CA LYS A 64 7.11 -5.35 6.43
C LYS A 64 6.81 -5.98 5.09
N ASP A 65 7.85 -6.13 4.28
CA ASP A 65 7.78 -6.70 2.94
C ASP A 65 6.72 -5.97 2.07
N LYS A 66 6.59 -4.65 2.22
CA LYS A 66 5.56 -3.87 1.51
C LYS A 66 5.74 -3.98 0.00
N THR A 67 4.71 -4.38 -0.73
CA THR A 67 4.78 -4.49 -2.19
C THR A 67 4.77 -3.10 -2.82
N VAL A 68 5.84 -2.79 -3.54
CA VAL A 68 6.01 -1.55 -4.30
C VAL A 68 6.24 -1.86 -5.76
N SER A 69 5.80 -0.98 -6.65
CA SER A 69 5.98 -1.11 -8.09
C SER A 69 6.96 -0.06 -8.59
N LYS A 70 7.88 -0.47 -9.47
CA LYS A 70 8.80 0.43 -10.16
C LYS A 70 8.75 0.18 -11.66
N GLU A 71 8.96 1.23 -12.41
CA GLU A 71 9.18 1.17 -13.85
C GLU A 71 10.68 1.06 -14.14
N PHE A 72 11.03 0.16 -15.03
CA PHE A 72 12.39 -0.11 -15.48
C PHE A 72 12.46 0.19 -16.98
N ASN A 73 13.52 0.87 -17.40
CA ASN A 73 13.80 1.03 -18.82
C ASN A 73 14.33 -0.29 -19.37
N CYS A 74 13.95 -0.60 -20.61
CA CYS A 74 14.47 -1.76 -21.30
C CYS A 74 15.96 -1.57 -21.61
N SER A 75 16.82 -2.47 -21.10
CA SER A 75 18.11 -2.71 -21.76
C SER A 75 17.89 -3.69 -22.93
N ILE A 76 18.83 -3.76 -23.88
CA ILE A 76 18.68 -4.43 -25.20
C ILE A 76 18.03 -5.84 -25.12
N SER A 77 18.22 -6.59 -24.03
CA SER A 77 17.65 -7.94 -23.81
C SER A 77 16.39 -8.00 -22.95
N ASP A 78 16.13 -6.99 -22.10
CA ASP A 78 15.16 -7.09 -20.99
C ASP A 78 13.71 -7.14 -21.45
N CYS A 79 13.44 -6.58 -22.63
CA CYS A 79 12.08 -6.48 -23.19
C CYS A 79 11.88 -7.40 -24.41
N SER A 80 12.82 -8.32 -24.65
CA SER A 80 12.65 -9.35 -25.65
C SER A 80 11.40 -10.20 -25.31
N GLY A 81 10.37 -10.12 -26.16
CA GLY A 81 9.10 -10.82 -25.95
C GLY A 81 7.98 -10.01 -25.27
N LEU A 82 8.19 -8.73 -24.94
CA LEU A 82 7.14 -7.85 -24.40
C LEU A 82 6.34 -7.10 -25.47
N GLY A 83 6.76 -7.22 -26.73
CA GLY A 83 6.15 -6.56 -27.88
C GLY A 83 7.07 -5.55 -28.55
N SER A 84 6.82 -5.28 -29.84
CA SER A 84 7.60 -4.31 -30.62
C SER A 84 7.33 -2.89 -30.14
N GLY A 85 8.39 -2.11 -29.92
CA GLY A 85 8.29 -0.69 -29.52
C GLY A 85 8.15 -0.44 -28.02
N VAL A 86 8.18 -1.49 -27.18
CA VAL A 86 8.24 -1.35 -25.72
C VAL A 86 9.62 -0.81 -25.31
N THR A 87 9.63 0.31 -24.60
CA THR A 87 10.85 0.97 -24.10
C THR A 87 11.01 0.89 -22.57
N SER A 88 9.94 0.53 -21.85
CA SER A 88 9.94 0.32 -20.41
C SER A 88 8.92 -0.75 -19.99
N TYR A 89 9.10 -1.29 -18.78
CA TYR A 89 8.16 -2.22 -18.16
C TYR A 89 8.06 -1.94 -16.65
N SER A 90 6.92 -2.31 -16.05
CA SER A 90 6.72 -2.20 -14.61
C SER A 90 6.80 -3.56 -13.93
N LYS A 91 7.46 -3.64 -12.78
CA LYS A 91 7.51 -4.86 -11.96
C LYS A 91 7.39 -4.51 -10.48
N SER A 92 6.65 -5.33 -9.74
CA SER A 92 6.49 -5.19 -8.30
C SER A 92 7.53 -6.00 -7.52
N PHE A 93 7.97 -5.50 -6.37
CA PHE A 93 8.88 -6.16 -5.43
C PHE A 93 8.55 -5.75 -4.00
N ASN A 94 9.04 -6.50 -3.02
CA ASN A 94 8.90 -6.14 -1.61
C ASN A 94 9.98 -5.11 -1.24
N ALA A 95 9.54 -3.94 -0.78
CA ALA A 95 10.36 -3.03 0.01
C ALA A 95 10.52 -3.59 1.43
N ASP A 96 11.62 -3.22 2.09
CA ASP A 96 12.01 -3.81 3.38
C ASP A 96 10.99 -3.48 4.48
N GLU A 97 10.80 -2.20 4.78
CA GLU A 97 9.88 -1.75 5.81
C GLU A 97 9.29 -0.38 5.45
N ALA A 98 8.04 -0.14 5.84
CA ALA A 98 7.39 1.16 5.78
C ALA A 98 6.74 1.48 7.13
N GLU A 99 7.04 2.66 7.65
CA GLU A 99 6.52 3.16 8.91
C GLU A 99 5.45 4.23 8.63
N ILE A 100 4.30 4.13 9.30
CA ILE A 100 3.19 5.06 9.17
C ILE A 100 2.72 5.42 10.58
N TYR A 101 2.96 6.66 10.99
CA TYR A 101 2.62 7.12 12.33
C TYR A 101 1.98 8.50 12.28
N GLY A 102 1.23 8.83 13.31
CA GLY A 102 0.55 10.11 13.37
C GLY A 102 -0.39 10.26 14.56
N LEU A 103 -1.13 11.34 14.50
CA LEU A 103 -2.10 11.74 15.49
C LEU A 103 -3.42 12.05 14.79
N GLU A 104 -4.50 11.48 15.29
CA GLU A 104 -5.86 11.76 14.86
C GLU A 104 -6.59 12.41 16.02
N SER A 105 -7.49 13.35 15.71
CA SER A 105 -8.38 13.92 16.72
C SER A 105 -9.77 14.09 16.15
N SER A 106 -10.77 13.93 17.00
CA SER A 106 -12.16 14.13 16.62
C SER A 106 -12.88 14.96 17.68
N PHE A 107 -13.80 15.80 17.20
CA PHE A 107 -14.58 16.70 18.02
C PHE A 107 -16.03 16.60 17.59
N LYS A 108 -16.91 16.35 18.57
CA LYS A 108 -18.34 16.27 18.35
C LYS A 108 -19.03 17.26 19.27
N TYR A 109 -19.88 18.11 18.70
CA TYR A 109 -20.69 19.07 19.43
C TYR A 109 -22.16 18.97 19.04
N GLN A 110 -23.05 18.84 20.02
CA GLN A 110 -24.49 18.74 19.82
C GLN A 110 -25.18 20.09 20.08
N ILE A 111 -25.73 20.69 19.01
CA ILE A 111 -26.29 22.05 19.03
C ILE A 111 -27.67 22.11 19.69
N ILE A 112 -28.50 21.08 19.53
CA ILE A 112 -29.84 21.01 20.12
C ILE A 112 -29.85 19.82 21.09
N PRO A 113 -30.10 20.03 22.40
CA PRO A 113 -30.38 18.91 23.30
C PRO A 113 -31.68 18.25 22.87
N GLU A 114 -31.75 16.93 22.97
CA GLU A 114 -33.04 16.22 22.94
C GLU A 114 -33.90 16.65 24.14
#